data_AF-A0A7K4SX07-F1
#
_entry.id   AF-A0A7K4SX07-F1
#
_cell.length_a   1.000
_cell.length_b   1.000
_cell.length_c   1.000
_cell.angle_alpha   90.00
_cell.angle_beta   90.00
_cell.angle_gamma   90.00
#
_symmetry.space_group_name_H-M   'P 1'
#
loop_
_entity.id
_entity.type
_entity.pdbx_description
1 polymer ?
#
loop_
_entity_poly.entity_id
_entity_poly.type
_entity_poly.pdbx_seq_one_letter_code
_entity_poly.pdbx_strand_id
1 'polypeptide(L)'
;GIHYVGQLQEGSIPRFLVDQLTEGQLEWARLPAGYDAVVLGAAGHQGRTYRIYSGRQEYFRGLKEQFPGEEAAIDEFERLVKSVGRGTVLVGILKMMPRVLATLLCRSGLLPRLSPFCRLASRSLKEVVEGLTANRELRAVFSYLFPTYGVAPSKASFSMHSILVNHFLHGAWYPKGGAGEIVFHIIPVIRKTGGNVLGKAPVQRILLDSQGKACGVSVKKGEDLVNIFAPIIISDAGIFNTYERLLPAEARALPEIQAQLRMATHGEGGFTVFVGLNGSREELGLEPTNYFMYPGNDLDEIMNRYLASSREEAAKNIPLLFVTCPSAKDPTWEMRHPGKSTMAIVTFAKYEWFEEWKDKQVNKRGDDYEELKKTFVDAIMQTVFKLYPRIEDRIEYISGGTPLTNQHYIASPKGEIYGIDHSIARLQAEAIATVRAQTAVPNLYLTGQDLCLGGFMGALQGAVICASAVLKRNLYVDIMQLKKRTQATNSKK
;
A
#
# COMPACT_ATOMS: atom_id res chain seq x y z
N GLY A 1 3.11 -5.34 6.65
CA GLY A 1 1.89 -5.95 7.24
C GLY A 1 0.69 -5.07 6.95
N ILE A 2 -0.52 -5.45 7.38
CA ILE A 2 -1.68 -4.55 7.30
C ILE A 2 -1.78 -3.76 8.61
N HIS A 3 -1.85 -2.45 8.48
CA HIS A 3 -1.95 -1.54 9.63
C HIS A 3 -3.39 -1.07 9.84
N TYR A 4 -4.11 -0.82 8.76
CA TYR A 4 -5.53 -0.48 8.73
C TYR A 4 -6.00 -0.43 7.26
N VAL A 5 -7.30 -0.57 7.04
CA VAL A 5 -7.92 -0.56 5.71
C VAL A 5 -9.20 0.26 5.79
N GLY A 6 -9.42 1.15 4.82
CA GLY A 6 -10.62 1.96 4.71
C GLY A 6 -11.75 1.25 3.95
N GLN A 7 -12.92 1.89 3.91
CA GLN A 7 -14.11 1.43 3.17
C GLN A 7 -14.63 0.02 3.54
N LEU A 8 -14.39 -0.47 4.75
CA LEU A 8 -14.84 -1.80 5.19
C LEU A 8 -16.09 -1.78 6.07
N GLN A 9 -16.82 -0.65 6.07
CA GLN A 9 -18.15 -0.59 6.67
C GLN A 9 -19.09 -1.62 6.03
N GLU A 10 -20.00 -2.13 6.84
CA GLU A 10 -20.99 -3.10 6.41
C GLU A 10 -21.79 -2.58 5.21
N GLY A 11 -22.05 -3.47 4.25
CA GLY A 11 -22.75 -3.12 3.02
C GLY A 11 -21.95 -2.29 2.02
N SER A 12 -20.67 -1.96 2.26
CA SER A 12 -19.81 -1.38 1.23
C SER A 12 -19.50 -2.40 0.11
N ILE A 13 -19.14 -1.92 -1.09
CA ILE A 13 -18.70 -2.83 -2.18
C ILE A 13 -17.35 -3.49 -1.84
N PRO A 14 -16.32 -2.75 -1.34
CA PRO A 14 -15.07 -3.34 -0.89
C PRO A 14 -15.26 -4.46 0.14
N ARG A 15 -16.07 -4.23 1.17
CA ARG A 15 -16.35 -5.23 2.21
C ARG A 15 -17.02 -6.46 1.62
N PHE A 16 -18.07 -6.25 0.81
CA PHE A 16 -18.78 -7.33 0.14
C PHE A 16 -17.85 -8.23 -0.69
N LEU A 17 -16.90 -7.64 -1.42
CA LEU A 17 -15.93 -8.41 -2.20
C LEU A 17 -15.02 -9.27 -1.31
N VAL A 18 -14.52 -8.71 -0.21
CA VAL A 18 -13.73 -9.45 0.78
C VAL A 18 -14.53 -10.60 1.39
N ASP A 19 -15.81 -10.36 1.71
CA ASP A 19 -16.70 -11.39 2.24
C ASP A 19 -16.88 -12.54 1.24
N GLN A 20 -16.93 -12.28 -0.07
CA GLN A 20 -17.00 -13.36 -1.07
C GLN A 20 -15.72 -14.21 -1.11
N LEU A 21 -14.55 -13.61 -0.85
CA LEU A 21 -13.27 -14.31 -0.86
C LEU A 21 -13.02 -15.13 0.42
N THR A 22 -13.76 -14.84 1.48
CA THR A 22 -13.55 -15.40 2.83
C THR A 22 -14.79 -16.11 3.37
N GLU A 23 -15.82 -16.29 2.54
CA GLU A 23 -17.16 -16.77 2.96
C GLU A 23 -17.70 -16.00 4.18
N GLY A 24 -17.43 -14.69 4.24
CA GLY A 24 -17.82 -13.78 5.32
C GLY A 24 -17.12 -14.01 6.66
N GLN A 25 -16.14 -14.91 6.73
CA GLN A 25 -15.46 -15.26 7.98
C GLN A 25 -14.46 -14.21 8.45
N LEU A 26 -13.92 -13.40 7.53
CA LEU A 26 -12.96 -12.37 7.91
C LEU A 26 -13.67 -11.20 8.59
N GLU A 27 -13.46 -11.08 9.89
CA GLU A 27 -14.01 -10.00 10.71
C GLU A 27 -13.11 -8.78 10.78
N TRP A 28 -13.73 -7.61 10.96
CA TRP A 28 -13.05 -6.32 10.97
C TRP A 28 -13.49 -5.49 12.17
N ALA A 29 -12.53 -5.01 12.96
CA ALA A 29 -12.73 -4.05 14.02
C ALA A 29 -12.61 -2.63 13.45
N ARG A 30 -13.60 -1.78 13.71
CA ARG A 30 -13.53 -0.36 13.36
C ARG A 30 -12.60 0.36 14.35
N LEU A 31 -11.68 1.18 13.84
CA LEU A 31 -10.84 2.03 14.68
C LEU A 31 -11.65 3.21 15.26
N PRO A 32 -11.17 3.86 16.34
CA PRO A 32 -11.85 5.02 16.90
C PRO A 32 -12.00 6.18 15.92
N ALA A 33 -12.83 7.16 16.30
CA ALA A 33 -13.07 8.34 15.47
C ALA A 33 -11.76 9.04 15.08
N GLY A 34 -10.88 9.34 16.05
CA GLY A 34 -9.53 9.84 15.80
C GLY A 34 -8.57 8.71 15.40
N TYR A 35 -8.65 8.25 14.16
CA TYR A 35 -7.92 7.05 13.71
C TYR A 35 -6.46 7.32 13.36
N ASP A 36 -6.15 8.54 12.92
CA ASP A 36 -4.78 9.01 12.63
C ASP A 36 -4.49 10.30 13.42
N ALA A 37 -3.21 10.51 13.75
CA ALA A 37 -2.68 11.72 14.36
C ALA A 37 -1.42 12.16 13.61
N VAL A 38 -1.37 13.43 13.21
CA VAL A 38 -0.22 14.04 12.53
C VAL A 38 0.57 14.84 13.56
N VAL A 39 1.81 14.45 13.82
CA VAL A 39 2.70 15.14 14.77
C VAL A 39 3.73 15.90 13.95
N LEU A 40 3.72 17.23 14.03
CA LEU A 40 4.68 18.11 13.36
C LEU A 40 5.60 18.76 14.40
N GLY A 41 6.91 18.53 14.28
CA GLY A 41 7.89 19.24 15.11
C GLY A 41 9.21 18.49 15.28
N ALA A 42 10.29 19.25 15.44
CA ALA A 42 11.63 18.71 15.61
C ALA A 42 11.80 18.00 16.97
N ALA A 43 12.72 17.04 17.01
CA ALA A 43 13.18 16.44 18.26
C ALA A 43 13.65 17.53 19.24
N GLY A 44 12.87 17.81 20.29
CA GLY A 44 13.25 18.72 21.38
C GLY A 44 12.30 19.91 21.62
N HIS A 45 11.32 20.15 20.75
CA HIS A 45 10.19 21.06 21.03
C HIS A 45 8.90 20.23 21.17
N GLN A 46 7.91 20.71 21.93
CA GLN A 46 6.58 20.09 21.93
C GLN A 46 5.98 20.22 20.53
N GLY A 47 6.10 19.16 19.72
CA GLY A 47 5.50 19.08 18.41
C GLY A 47 3.98 19.25 18.51
N ARG A 48 3.39 19.92 17.52
CA ARG A 48 1.93 20.07 17.44
C ARG A 48 1.32 18.78 16.91
N THR A 49 0.26 18.33 17.56
CA THR A 49 -0.47 17.12 17.14
C THR A 49 -1.82 17.51 16.58
N TYR A 50 -2.09 17.12 15.34
CA TYR A 50 -3.38 17.29 14.68
C TYR A 50 -4.09 15.96 14.56
N ARG A 51 -5.32 15.86 15.05
CA ARG A 51 -6.11 14.63 15.00
C ARG A 51 -6.93 14.59 13.70
N ILE A 52 -6.96 13.41 13.08
CA ILE A 52 -7.74 13.14 11.88
C ILE A 52 -8.92 12.26 12.25
N TYR A 53 -10.12 12.76 11.96
CA TYR A 53 -11.36 12.11 12.37
C TYR A 53 -12.03 11.37 11.22
N SER A 54 -12.57 10.18 11.51
CA SER A 54 -13.41 9.43 10.60
C SER A 54 -14.79 10.08 10.50
N GLY A 55 -15.36 10.09 9.30
CA GLY A 55 -16.64 10.69 9.01
C GLY A 55 -16.47 11.81 8.00
N ARG A 56 -17.31 11.81 6.96
CA ARG A 56 -17.15 12.73 5.83
C ARG A 56 -17.26 14.19 6.26
N GLN A 57 -18.11 14.49 7.24
CA GLN A 57 -18.27 15.85 7.74
C GLN A 57 -17.26 16.13 8.87
N GLU A 58 -17.07 15.15 9.74
CA GLU A 58 -16.20 15.18 10.92
C GLU A 58 -14.74 15.40 10.54
N TYR A 59 -14.28 14.79 9.44
CA TYR A 59 -12.92 14.98 8.91
C TYR A 59 -12.64 16.47 8.67
N PHE A 60 -13.46 17.13 7.85
CA PHE A 60 -13.23 18.53 7.48
C PHE A 60 -13.63 19.51 8.58
N ARG A 61 -14.67 19.20 9.36
CA ARG A 61 -15.03 20.00 10.54
C ARG A 61 -13.88 20.00 11.56
N GLY A 62 -13.32 18.84 11.86
CA GLY A 62 -12.19 18.72 12.77
C GLY A 62 -10.94 19.45 12.27
N LEU A 63 -10.71 19.51 10.95
CA LEU A 63 -9.64 20.34 10.39
C LEU A 63 -9.93 21.84 10.58
N LYS A 64 -11.17 22.30 10.37
CA LYS A 64 -11.53 23.71 10.58
C LYS A 64 -11.39 24.13 12.04
N GLU A 65 -11.79 23.27 12.97
CA GLU A 65 -11.62 23.49 14.41
C GLU A 65 -10.13 23.62 14.80
N GLN A 66 -9.25 22.86 14.14
CA GLN A 66 -7.80 22.88 14.40
C GLN A 66 -7.05 23.99 13.65
N PHE A 67 -7.65 24.58 12.62
CA PHE A 67 -7.07 25.63 11.78
C PHE A 67 -8.09 26.78 11.57
N PRO A 68 -8.41 27.56 12.62
CA PRO A 68 -9.32 28.68 12.50
C PRO A 68 -8.77 29.72 11.50
N GLY A 69 -9.61 30.21 10.59
CA GLY A 69 -9.24 31.14 9.52
C GLY A 69 -8.83 30.48 8.19
N GLU A 70 -8.73 29.14 8.15
CA GLU A 70 -8.40 28.38 6.93
C GLU A 70 -9.63 27.66 6.32
N GLU A 71 -10.84 28.07 6.69
CA GLU A 71 -12.08 27.35 6.33
C GLU A 71 -12.26 27.28 4.81
N ALA A 72 -11.96 28.36 4.08
CA ALA A 72 -12.07 28.41 2.63
C ALA A 72 -11.10 27.43 1.94
N ALA A 73 -9.87 27.32 2.45
CA ALA A 73 -8.87 26.39 1.93
C ALA A 73 -9.30 24.94 2.16
N ILE A 74 -9.85 24.64 3.34
CA ILE A 74 -10.35 23.31 3.71
C ILE A 74 -11.58 22.93 2.89
N ASP A 75 -12.49 23.87 2.65
CA ASP A 75 -13.68 23.63 1.82
C ASP A 75 -13.31 23.37 0.35
N GLU A 76 -12.33 24.09 -0.17
CA GLU A 76 -11.84 23.84 -1.52
C GLU A 76 -11.08 22.52 -1.62
N PHE A 77 -10.26 22.16 -0.62
CA PHE A 77 -9.63 20.84 -0.55
C PHE A 77 -10.69 19.72 -0.53
N GLU A 78 -11.72 19.85 0.30
CA GLU A 78 -12.83 18.91 0.35
C GLU A 78 -13.52 18.77 -1.01
N ARG A 79 -13.81 19.90 -1.67
CA ARG A 79 -14.44 19.91 -3.00
C ARG A 79 -13.59 19.18 -4.04
N LEU A 80 -12.28 19.44 -4.03
CA LEU A 80 -11.33 18.79 -4.94
C LEU A 80 -11.27 17.27 -4.70
N VAL A 81 -11.08 16.82 -3.44
CA VAL A 81 -11.06 15.40 -3.07
C VAL A 81 -12.36 14.69 -3.48
N LYS A 82 -13.52 15.30 -3.23
CA LYS A 82 -14.83 14.77 -3.65
C LYS A 82 -14.95 14.67 -5.17
N SER A 83 -14.43 15.65 -5.91
CA SER A 83 -14.50 15.67 -7.38
C SER A 83 -13.66 14.57 -8.02
N VAL A 84 -12.51 14.25 -7.42
CA VAL A 84 -11.62 13.18 -7.88
C VAL A 84 -12.17 11.79 -7.54
N GLY A 85 -12.71 11.59 -6.33
CA GLY A 85 -13.12 10.27 -5.85
C GLY A 85 -14.15 9.57 -6.75
N ARG A 86 -15.02 10.34 -7.42
CA ARG A 86 -15.98 9.80 -8.41
C ARG A 86 -15.29 9.24 -9.66
N GLY A 87 -14.11 9.74 -9.99
CA GLY A 87 -13.35 9.37 -11.19
C GLY A 87 -12.47 8.13 -11.02
N THR A 88 -12.31 7.56 -9.81
CA THR A 88 -11.49 6.35 -9.59
C THR A 88 -11.96 5.16 -10.42
N VAL A 89 -13.27 5.07 -10.72
CA VAL A 89 -13.86 4.04 -11.60
C VAL A 89 -13.22 4.06 -12.99
N LEU A 90 -12.73 5.21 -13.46
CA LEU A 90 -12.07 5.37 -14.75
C LEU A 90 -10.80 4.51 -14.86
N VAL A 91 -10.11 4.23 -13.75
CA VAL A 91 -8.93 3.35 -13.73
C VAL A 91 -9.30 1.96 -14.22
N GLY A 92 -10.38 1.38 -13.69
CA GLY A 92 -10.89 0.08 -14.13
C GLY A 92 -11.40 0.11 -15.57
N ILE A 93 -12.15 1.16 -15.95
CA ILE A 93 -12.67 1.31 -17.32
C ILE A 93 -11.55 1.32 -18.35
N LEU A 94 -10.52 2.16 -18.18
CA LEU A 94 -9.40 2.27 -19.11
C LEU A 94 -8.62 0.95 -19.26
N LYS A 95 -8.49 0.19 -18.16
CA LYS A 95 -7.80 -1.11 -18.14
C LYS A 95 -8.60 -2.25 -18.78
N MET A 96 -9.93 -2.17 -18.78
CA MET A 96 -10.80 -3.25 -19.26
C MET A 96 -11.40 -3.01 -20.65
N MET A 97 -11.56 -1.76 -21.08
CA MET A 97 -12.11 -1.43 -22.41
C MET A 97 -11.17 -1.84 -23.55
N PRO A 98 -11.65 -2.02 -24.80
CA PRO A 98 -10.78 -2.37 -25.93
C PRO A 98 -9.60 -1.40 -26.10
N ARG A 99 -8.40 -1.95 -26.35
CA ARG A 99 -7.14 -1.17 -26.40
C ARG A 99 -7.22 0.00 -27.38
N VAL A 100 -7.73 -0.24 -28.58
CA VAL A 100 -7.87 0.80 -29.63
C VAL A 100 -8.72 1.97 -29.14
N LEU A 101 -9.84 1.69 -28.45
CA LEU A 101 -10.72 2.72 -27.91
C LEU A 101 -10.06 3.49 -26.76
N ALA A 102 -9.37 2.80 -25.86
CA ALA A 102 -8.62 3.45 -24.78
C ALA A 102 -7.53 4.39 -25.34
N THR A 103 -6.76 3.92 -26.32
CA THR A 103 -5.70 4.71 -26.97
C THR A 103 -6.27 5.93 -27.68
N LEU A 104 -7.37 5.79 -28.44
CA LEU A 104 -8.03 6.91 -29.10
C LEU A 104 -8.51 7.94 -28.07
N LEU A 105 -9.14 7.48 -26.99
CA LEU A 105 -9.65 8.33 -25.93
C LEU A 105 -8.53 9.10 -25.20
N CYS A 106 -7.41 8.43 -24.90
CA CYS A 106 -6.21 9.08 -24.35
C CYS A 106 -5.64 10.13 -25.31
N ARG A 107 -5.48 9.81 -26.60
CA ARG A 107 -4.90 10.71 -27.61
C ARG A 107 -5.79 11.90 -27.97
N SER A 108 -7.11 11.77 -27.82
CA SER A 108 -8.07 12.85 -28.10
C SER A 108 -7.92 14.07 -27.18
N GLY A 109 -7.27 13.92 -26.01
CA GLY A 109 -7.23 14.96 -24.98
C GLY A 109 -8.59 15.28 -24.34
N LEU A 110 -9.61 14.45 -24.56
CA LEU A 110 -10.95 14.63 -23.95
C LEU A 110 -10.97 14.25 -22.47
N LEU A 111 -10.17 13.27 -22.05
CA LEU A 111 -10.20 12.75 -20.67
C LEU A 111 -9.94 13.84 -19.61
N PRO A 112 -8.90 14.70 -19.70
CA PRO A 112 -8.72 15.78 -18.73
C PRO A 112 -9.82 16.85 -18.77
N ARG A 113 -10.52 17.01 -19.89
CA ARG A 113 -11.65 17.95 -20.01
C ARG A 113 -12.91 17.43 -19.32
N LEU A 114 -13.17 16.13 -19.46
CA LEU A 114 -14.40 15.49 -18.98
C LEU A 114 -14.28 14.88 -17.57
N SER A 115 -13.06 14.59 -17.11
CA SER A 115 -12.80 13.92 -15.84
C SER A 115 -11.89 14.76 -14.94
N PRO A 116 -12.40 15.25 -13.78
CA PRO A 116 -11.57 15.89 -12.77
C PRO A 116 -10.42 14.99 -12.31
N PHE A 117 -10.62 13.67 -12.29
CA PHE A 117 -9.58 12.70 -11.97
C PHE A 117 -8.41 12.78 -12.94
N CYS A 118 -8.65 12.79 -14.26
CA CYS A 118 -7.56 12.88 -15.23
C CYS A 118 -6.92 14.26 -15.23
N ARG A 119 -7.68 15.33 -15.05
CA ARG A 119 -7.14 16.70 -14.96
C ARG A 119 -6.20 16.87 -13.78
N LEU A 120 -6.60 16.37 -12.61
CA LEU A 120 -5.83 16.48 -11.38
C LEU A 120 -4.77 15.37 -11.25
N ALA A 121 -4.81 14.35 -12.12
CA ALA A 121 -3.79 13.31 -12.13
C ALA A 121 -2.41 13.87 -12.53
N SER A 122 -2.39 14.89 -13.40
CA SER A 122 -1.17 15.55 -13.89
C SER A 122 -0.64 16.65 -12.98
N ARG A 123 -1.37 17.03 -11.92
CA ARG A 123 -0.92 18.03 -10.94
C ARG A 123 -0.33 17.34 -9.72
N SER A 124 0.77 17.88 -9.20
CA SER A 124 1.36 17.35 -7.98
C SER A 124 0.52 17.71 -6.76
N LEU A 125 0.58 16.89 -5.71
CA LEU A 125 -0.05 17.19 -4.43
C LEU A 125 0.46 18.51 -3.87
N LYS A 126 1.78 18.75 -3.93
CA LYS A 126 2.41 20.00 -3.50
C LYS A 126 1.81 21.22 -4.21
N GLU A 127 1.76 21.20 -5.55
CA GLU A 127 1.24 22.30 -6.35
C GLU A 127 -0.22 22.62 -6.03
N VAL A 128 -1.06 21.58 -5.84
CA VAL A 128 -2.47 21.78 -5.49
C VAL A 128 -2.58 22.41 -4.11
N VAL A 129 -1.93 21.84 -3.09
CA VAL A 129 -2.04 22.26 -1.70
C VAL A 129 -1.45 23.66 -1.46
N GLU A 130 -0.34 24.00 -2.12
CA GLU A 130 0.24 25.35 -2.04
C GLU A 130 -0.67 26.42 -2.64
N GLY A 131 -1.48 26.06 -3.64
CA GLY A 131 -2.49 26.94 -4.22
C GLY A 131 -3.74 27.15 -3.35
N LEU A 132 -3.92 26.37 -2.28
CA LEU A 132 -5.10 26.47 -1.40
C LEU A 132 -4.89 27.39 -0.20
N THR A 133 -3.68 27.42 0.36
CA THR A 133 -3.38 28.15 1.61
C THR A 133 -1.91 28.53 1.68
N ALA A 134 -1.58 29.61 2.41
CA ALA A 134 -0.21 29.97 2.78
C ALA A 134 0.29 29.26 4.05
N ASN A 135 -0.61 28.66 4.84
CA ASN A 135 -0.30 28.01 6.11
C ASN A 135 0.46 26.69 5.91
N ARG A 136 1.75 26.70 6.22
CA ARG A 136 2.64 25.54 6.01
C ARG A 136 2.26 24.32 6.85
N GLU A 137 1.71 24.50 8.06
CA GLU A 137 1.23 23.38 8.89
C GLU A 137 0.01 22.72 8.27
N LEU A 138 -0.95 23.51 7.78
CA LEU A 138 -2.11 22.98 7.08
C LEU A 138 -1.70 22.27 5.78
N ARG A 139 -0.71 22.79 5.03
CA ARG A 139 -0.18 22.11 3.84
C ARG A 139 0.41 20.73 4.18
N ALA A 140 1.14 20.62 5.28
CA ALA A 140 1.67 19.36 5.78
C ALA A 140 0.53 18.40 6.17
N VAL A 141 -0.50 18.90 6.87
CA VAL A 141 -1.69 18.11 7.23
C VAL A 141 -2.53 17.73 6.01
N PHE A 142 -2.58 18.50 4.93
CA PHE A 142 -3.19 18.02 3.69
C PHE A 142 -2.35 16.96 2.98
N SER A 143 -1.07 16.80 3.34
CA SER A 143 -0.14 15.92 2.63
C SER A 143 0.31 14.70 3.43
N TYR A 144 -0.08 14.57 4.70
CA TYR A 144 0.47 13.58 5.63
C TYR A 144 0.31 12.12 5.17
N LEU A 145 -0.69 11.77 4.35
CA LEU A 145 -0.90 10.38 3.94
C LEU A 145 0.12 9.87 2.93
N PHE A 146 1.04 10.69 2.41
CA PHE A 146 1.94 10.27 1.35
C PHE A 146 2.77 8.99 1.63
N PRO A 147 3.13 8.65 2.89
CA PRO A 147 3.81 7.39 3.19
C PRO A 147 2.97 6.14 2.89
N THR A 148 1.65 6.26 2.74
CA THR A 148 0.75 5.14 2.42
C THR A 148 0.78 4.73 0.95
N TYR A 149 1.46 5.50 0.09
CA TYR A 149 1.69 5.16 -1.32
C TYR A 149 3.13 5.48 -1.79
N GLY A 150 4.04 5.82 -0.88
CA GLY A 150 5.47 5.79 -1.18
C GLY A 150 6.05 6.95 -1.98
N VAL A 151 5.34 8.07 -2.17
CA VAL A 151 5.80 9.15 -3.06
C VAL A 151 5.67 10.52 -2.40
N ALA A 152 6.76 11.29 -2.36
CA ALA A 152 6.80 12.64 -1.79
C ALA A 152 5.82 13.62 -2.48
N PRO A 153 5.33 14.66 -1.78
CA PRO A 153 4.25 15.53 -2.29
C PRO A 153 4.51 16.20 -3.65
N SER A 154 5.76 16.57 -3.99
CA SER A 154 6.09 17.17 -5.30
C SER A 154 5.96 16.20 -6.48
N LYS A 155 6.10 14.89 -6.23
CA LYS A 155 6.05 13.83 -7.26
C LYS A 155 4.74 13.04 -7.24
N ALA A 156 3.98 13.15 -6.14
CA ALA A 156 2.72 12.47 -5.95
C ALA A 156 1.60 13.14 -6.76
N SER A 157 0.81 12.33 -7.47
CA SER A 157 -0.41 12.80 -8.11
C SER A 157 -1.45 13.22 -7.08
N PHE A 158 -2.07 14.39 -7.22
CA PHE A 158 -3.20 14.77 -6.36
C PHE A 158 -4.36 13.76 -6.46
N SER A 159 -4.54 13.16 -7.64
CA SER A 159 -5.56 12.13 -7.82
C SER A 159 -5.27 10.85 -7.01
N MET A 160 -3.99 10.45 -6.92
CA MET A 160 -3.59 9.34 -6.06
C MET A 160 -3.85 9.67 -4.59
N HIS A 161 -3.44 10.85 -4.14
CA HIS A 161 -3.67 11.29 -2.77
C HIS A 161 -5.16 11.30 -2.41
N SER A 162 -5.99 11.83 -3.30
CA SER A 162 -7.45 11.89 -3.13
C SER A 162 -8.10 10.50 -3.05
N ILE A 163 -7.57 9.49 -3.75
CA ILE A 163 -8.05 8.10 -3.61
C ILE A 163 -7.89 7.65 -2.15
N LEU A 164 -6.73 7.92 -1.54
CA LEU A 164 -6.44 7.50 -0.16
C LEU A 164 -7.23 8.30 0.87
N VAL A 165 -7.39 9.62 0.69
CA VAL A 165 -8.27 10.41 1.57
C VAL A 165 -9.69 9.83 1.52
N ASN A 166 -10.27 9.64 0.33
CA ASN A 166 -11.61 9.04 0.17
C ASN A 166 -11.70 7.60 0.72
N HIS A 167 -10.60 6.85 0.71
CA HIS A 167 -10.55 5.51 1.27
C HIS A 167 -10.79 5.54 2.80
N PHE A 168 -10.22 6.51 3.51
CA PHE A 168 -10.32 6.62 4.97
C PHE A 168 -11.40 7.58 5.47
N LEU A 169 -12.05 8.37 4.60
CA LEU A 169 -13.11 9.33 4.99
C LEU A 169 -14.24 8.71 5.82
N HIS A 170 -14.60 7.44 5.59
CA HIS A 170 -15.66 6.75 6.33
C HIS A 170 -15.16 5.97 7.54
N GLY A 171 -13.86 6.03 7.82
CA GLY A 171 -13.19 5.31 8.87
C GLY A 171 -12.13 4.35 8.36
N ALA A 172 -11.53 3.68 9.33
CA ALA A 172 -10.47 2.71 9.15
C ALA A 172 -10.82 1.46 9.97
N TRP A 173 -10.41 0.31 9.46
CA TRP A 173 -10.66 -0.99 10.06
C TRP A 173 -9.39 -1.82 10.16
N TYR A 174 -9.32 -2.63 11.20
CA TYR A 174 -8.26 -3.60 11.44
C TYR A 174 -8.86 -5.02 11.43
N PRO A 175 -8.23 -6.02 10.78
CA PRO A 175 -8.74 -7.39 10.82
C PRO A 175 -8.65 -7.92 12.25
N LYS A 176 -9.76 -8.40 12.82
CA LYS A 176 -9.73 -9.04 14.15
C LYS A 176 -8.83 -10.29 14.07
N GLY A 177 -7.98 -10.53 15.06
CA GLY A 177 -6.95 -11.58 15.01
C GLY A 177 -5.68 -11.19 14.25
N GLY A 178 -5.70 -10.06 13.52
CA GLY A 178 -4.56 -9.54 12.77
C GLY A 178 -4.52 -9.97 11.30
N ALA A 179 -3.49 -9.51 10.58
CA ALA A 179 -3.40 -9.67 9.13
C ALA A 179 -3.32 -11.13 8.65
N GLY A 180 -2.91 -12.07 9.52
CA GLY A 180 -2.85 -13.50 9.22
C GLY A 180 -4.22 -14.11 8.90
N GLU A 181 -5.30 -13.55 9.49
CA GLU A 181 -6.67 -14.04 9.30
C GLU A 181 -7.13 -13.95 7.84
N ILE A 182 -6.60 -13.00 7.07
CA ILE A 182 -6.92 -12.90 5.64
C ILE A 182 -6.53 -14.19 4.90
N VAL A 183 -5.30 -14.66 5.12
CA VAL A 183 -4.81 -15.87 4.46
C VAL A 183 -5.50 -17.10 5.05
N PHE A 184 -5.68 -17.12 6.37
CA PHE A 184 -6.37 -18.20 7.07
C PHE A 184 -7.78 -18.45 6.52
N HIS A 185 -8.54 -17.38 6.20
CA HIS A 185 -9.90 -17.51 5.66
C HIS A 185 -9.97 -17.66 4.13
N ILE A 186 -8.98 -17.21 3.37
CA ILE A 186 -8.98 -17.39 1.90
C ILE A 186 -8.59 -18.82 1.49
N ILE A 187 -7.62 -19.45 2.18
CA ILE A 187 -7.12 -20.79 1.81
C ILE A 187 -8.23 -21.87 1.78
N PRO A 188 -9.14 -21.96 2.76
CA PRO A 188 -10.23 -22.93 2.74
C PRO A 188 -11.15 -22.77 1.53
N VAL A 189 -11.44 -21.52 1.12
CA VAL A 189 -12.27 -21.23 -0.06
C VAL A 189 -11.59 -21.72 -1.35
N ILE A 190 -10.28 -21.51 -1.48
CA ILE A 190 -9.48 -22.05 -2.59
C ILE A 190 -9.54 -23.58 -2.61
N ARG A 191 -9.34 -24.24 -1.45
CA ARG A 191 -9.34 -25.72 -1.36
C ARG A 191 -10.71 -26.33 -1.65
N LYS A 192 -11.77 -25.74 -1.12
CA LYS A 192 -13.17 -26.16 -1.33
C LYS A 192 -13.57 -26.11 -2.81
N THR A 193 -12.95 -25.22 -3.59
CA THR A 193 -13.17 -25.10 -5.04
C THR A 193 -12.21 -25.95 -5.88
N GLY A 194 -11.43 -26.85 -5.25
CA GLY A 194 -10.50 -27.77 -5.92
C GLY A 194 -9.09 -27.21 -6.15
N GLY A 195 -8.81 -25.99 -5.69
CA GLY A 195 -7.48 -25.38 -5.77
C GLY A 195 -6.53 -25.86 -4.69
N ASN A 196 -5.22 -25.62 -4.90
CA ASN A 196 -4.17 -25.92 -3.92
C ASN A 196 -3.30 -24.69 -3.66
N VAL A 197 -2.77 -24.61 -2.44
CA VAL A 197 -1.84 -23.54 -2.02
C VAL A 197 -0.55 -24.20 -1.55
N LEU A 198 0.54 -23.90 -2.25
CA LEU A 198 1.87 -24.49 -2.02
C LEU A 198 2.79 -23.46 -1.37
N GLY A 199 3.12 -23.67 -0.09
CA GLY A 199 4.16 -22.90 0.61
C GLY A 199 5.56 -23.44 0.29
N LYS A 200 6.59 -22.62 0.52
CA LYS A 200 8.02 -22.98 0.29
C LYS A 200 8.29 -23.49 -1.14
N ALA A 201 7.55 -22.97 -2.12
CA ALA A 201 7.59 -23.37 -3.52
C ALA A 201 7.97 -22.19 -4.42
N PRO A 202 9.20 -21.63 -4.31
CA PRO A 202 9.58 -20.45 -5.07
C PRO A 202 9.70 -20.78 -6.57
N VAL A 203 8.87 -20.12 -7.37
CA VAL A 203 8.93 -20.17 -8.84
C VAL A 203 10.25 -19.57 -9.31
N GLN A 204 10.97 -20.31 -10.14
CA GLN A 204 12.25 -19.90 -10.73
C GLN A 204 12.07 -19.37 -12.15
N ARG A 205 11.12 -19.90 -12.92
CA ARG A 205 10.93 -19.56 -14.33
C ARG A 205 9.50 -19.82 -14.80
N ILE A 206 8.99 -18.99 -15.69
CA ILE A 206 7.78 -19.25 -16.48
C ILE A 206 8.18 -20.04 -17.72
N LEU A 207 7.48 -21.15 -17.96
CA LEU A 207 7.72 -22.05 -19.09
C LEU A 207 6.89 -21.59 -20.29
N LEU A 208 7.51 -21.57 -21.46
CA LEU A 208 6.87 -21.23 -22.74
C LEU A 208 6.88 -22.45 -23.65
N ASP A 209 5.80 -22.64 -24.42
CA ASP A 209 5.77 -23.62 -25.50
C ASP A 209 6.54 -23.13 -26.73
N SER A 210 6.61 -23.98 -27.77
CA SER A 210 7.30 -23.64 -29.04
C SER A 210 6.65 -22.48 -29.81
N GLN A 211 5.44 -22.06 -29.45
CA GLN A 211 4.73 -20.92 -30.02
C GLN A 211 4.90 -19.65 -29.16
N GLY A 212 5.67 -19.73 -28.06
CA GLY A 212 5.90 -18.62 -27.14
C GLY A 212 4.74 -18.36 -26.16
N LYS A 213 3.82 -19.30 -25.99
CA LYS A 213 2.70 -19.18 -25.02
C LYS A 213 3.12 -19.72 -23.67
N ALA A 214 2.68 -19.08 -22.60
CA ALA A 214 2.90 -19.60 -21.25
C ALA A 214 2.16 -20.95 -21.07
N CYS A 215 2.90 -21.96 -20.60
CA CYS A 215 2.40 -23.34 -20.48
C CYS A 215 2.71 -23.98 -19.12
N GLY A 216 3.36 -23.26 -18.21
CA GLY A 216 3.72 -23.76 -16.90
C GLY A 216 4.70 -22.88 -16.16
N VAL A 217 5.16 -23.37 -15.02
CA VAL A 217 6.22 -22.76 -14.21
C VAL A 217 7.21 -23.83 -13.73
N SER A 218 8.48 -23.47 -13.61
CA SER A 218 9.48 -24.28 -12.91
C SER A 218 9.60 -23.80 -11.47
N VAL A 219 9.52 -24.73 -10.53
CA VAL A 219 9.47 -24.47 -9.08
C VAL A 219 10.63 -25.17 -8.41
N LYS A 220 11.33 -24.47 -7.51
CA LYS A 220 12.40 -25.09 -6.72
C LYS A 220 11.80 -25.93 -5.59
N LYS A 221 12.25 -27.19 -5.46
CA LYS A 221 11.89 -28.14 -4.40
C LYS A 221 13.18 -28.75 -3.82
N GLY A 222 13.65 -28.21 -2.70
CA GLY A 222 14.99 -28.54 -2.22
C GLY A 222 16.02 -28.00 -3.20
N GLU A 223 16.96 -28.84 -3.65
CA GLU A 223 17.90 -28.47 -4.72
C GLU A 223 17.40 -28.75 -6.14
N ASP A 224 16.27 -29.47 -6.27
CA ASP A 224 15.71 -29.85 -7.56
C ASP A 224 14.77 -28.77 -8.13
N LEU A 225 14.59 -28.81 -9.45
CA LEU A 225 13.56 -28.06 -10.16
C LEU A 225 12.46 -29.01 -10.63
N VAL A 226 11.21 -28.66 -10.32
CA VAL A 226 10.01 -29.39 -10.73
C VAL A 226 9.15 -28.49 -11.60
N ASN A 227 8.75 -28.99 -12.77
CA ASN A 227 7.88 -28.27 -13.68
C ASN A 227 6.41 -28.57 -13.35
N ILE A 228 5.62 -27.51 -13.22
CA ILE A 228 4.17 -27.57 -13.05
C ILE A 228 3.54 -26.95 -14.29
N PHE A 229 2.83 -27.77 -15.07
CA PHE A 229 2.19 -27.33 -16.31
C PHE A 229 0.78 -26.80 -16.05
N ALA A 230 0.42 -25.70 -16.71
CA ALA A 230 -0.90 -25.10 -16.63
C ALA A 230 -1.20 -24.31 -17.92
N PRO A 231 -2.44 -24.31 -18.41
CA PRO A 231 -2.81 -23.60 -19.64
C PRO A 231 -2.86 -22.08 -19.46
N ILE A 232 -2.92 -21.59 -18.22
CA ILE A 232 -3.01 -20.16 -17.86
C ILE A 232 -2.09 -19.93 -16.66
N ILE A 233 -1.26 -18.90 -16.76
CA ILE A 233 -0.37 -18.45 -15.69
C ILE A 233 -0.79 -17.04 -15.27
N ILE A 234 -1.07 -16.86 -13.98
CA ILE A 234 -1.36 -15.54 -13.39
C ILE A 234 -0.21 -15.21 -12.44
N SER A 235 0.51 -14.13 -12.72
CA SER A 235 1.63 -13.66 -11.90
C SER A 235 1.20 -12.51 -11.01
N ASP A 236 1.30 -12.73 -9.70
CA ASP A 236 1.20 -11.70 -8.65
C ASP A 236 2.60 -11.35 -8.09
N ALA A 237 3.68 -11.74 -8.77
CA ALA A 237 5.05 -11.50 -8.30
C ALA A 237 5.49 -10.03 -8.44
N GLY A 238 4.66 -9.18 -9.04
CA GLY A 238 5.03 -7.83 -9.47
C GLY A 238 5.67 -7.81 -10.85
N ILE A 239 5.68 -6.63 -11.49
CA ILE A 239 6.07 -6.47 -12.90
C ILE A 239 7.55 -6.77 -13.13
N PHE A 240 8.43 -6.28 -12.24
CA PHE A 240 9.88 -6.48 -12.34
C PHE A 240 10.25 -7.96 -12.17
N ASN A 241 9.73 -8.61 -11.13
CA ASN A 241 9.95 -10.05 -10.94
C ASN A 241 9.43 -10.85 -12.12
N THR A 242 8.22 -10.56 -12.60
CA THR A 242 7.61 -11.32 -13.68
C THR A 242 8.42 -11.18 -14.97
N TYR A 243 8.72 -9.95 -15.39
CA TYR A 243 9.31 -9.69 -16.70
C TYR A 243 10.82 -9.79 -16.74
N GLU A 244 11.51 -9.40 -15.67
CA GLU A 244 12.97 -9.34 -15.67
C GLU A 244 13.62 -10.62 -15.14
N ARG A 245 12.93 -11.32 -14.23
CA ARG A 245 13.47 -12.50 -13.54
C ARG A 245 12.83 -13.82 -13.98
N LEU A 246 11.50 -13.87 -14.04
CA LEU A 246 10.77 -15.13 -14.26
C LEU A 246 10.57 -15.45 -15.75
N LEU A 247 10.49 -14.45 -16.63
CA LEU A 247 10.37 -14.66 -18.07
C LEU A 247 11.70 -15.06 -18.71
N PRO A 248 11.70 -15.98 -19.68
CA PRO A 248 12.84 -16.23 -20.56
C PRO A 248 13.30 -14.97 -21.31
N ALA A 249 14.58 -14.91 -21.67
CA ALA A 249 15.20 -13.75 -22.31
C ALA A 249 14.49 -13.33 -23.60
N GLU A 250 14.02 -14.31 -24.39
CA GLU A 250 13.36 -14.10 -25.67
C GLU A 250 12.00 -13.39 -25.48
N ALA A 251 11.23 -13.81 -24.48
CA ALA A 251 9.96 -13.17 -24.14
C ALA A 251 10.18 -11.81 -23.46
N ARG A 252 11.22 -11.67 -22.63
CA ARG A 252 11.58 -10.38 -22.02
C ARG A 252 11.87 -9.32 -23.09
N ALA A 253 12.46 -9.71 -24.22
CA ALA A 253 12.80 -8.80 -25.32
C ALA A 253 11.60 -8.27 -26.12
N LEU A 254 10.38 -8.76 -25.87
CA LEU A 254 9.18 -8.31 -26.59
C LEU A 254 8.98 -6.78 -26.42
N PRO A 255 8.73 -6.03 -27.52
CA PRO A 255 8.61 -4.57 -27.48
C PRO A 255 7.58 -4.04 -26.48
N GLU A 256 6.45 -4.72 -26.34
CA GLU A 256 5.37 -4.34 -25.43
C GLU A 256 5.76 -4.52 -23.96
N ILE A 257 6.52 -5.59 -23.65
CA ILE A 257 7.06 -5.81 -22.29
C ILE A 257 8.09 -4.73 -21.97
N GLN A 258 9.00 -4.46 -22.91
CA GLN A 258 10.00 -3.40 -22.75
C GLN A 258 9.37 -2.02 -22.63
N ALA A 259 8.27 -1.75 -23.34
CA ALA A 259 7.52 -0.51 -23.21
C ALA A 259 6.90 -0.36 -21.80
N GLN A 260 6.32 -1.43 -21.25
CA GLN A 260 5.80 -1.41 -19.88
C GLN A 260 6.90 -1.23 -18.83
N LEU A 261 8.06 -1.90 -18.99
CA LEU A 261 9.21 -1.75 -18.09
C LEU A 261 9.76 -0.32 -18.10
N ARG A 262 9.85 0.33 -19.27
CA ARG A 262 10.28 1.74 -19.36
C ARG A 262 9.34 2.73 -18.67
N MET A 263 8.08 2.35 -18.43
CA MET A 263 7.09 3.17 -17.73
C MET A 263 7.03 2.87 -16.22
N ALA A 264 7.70 1.82 -15.77
CA ALA A 264 7.68 1.37 -14.38
C ALA A 264 8.96 1.83 -13.67
N THR A 265 8.79 2.47 -12.51
CA THR A 265 9.89 2.79 -11.59
C THR A 265 9.68 1.98 -10.32
N HIS A 266 10.75 1.47 -9.70
CA HIS A 266 10.64 0.88 -8.37
C HIS A 266 10.12 1.93 -7.37
N GLY A 267 9.19 1.54 -6.51
CA GLY A 267 8.78 2.35 -5.38
C GLY A 267 9.87 2.44 -4.31
N GLU A 268 9.66 3.32 -3.34
CA GLU A 268 10.61 3.50 -2.24
C GLU A 268 10.68 2.27 -1.32
N GLY A 269 11.90 1.93 -0.91
CA GLY A 269 12.18 0.89 0.07
C GLY A 269 11.74 1.29 1.48
N GLY A 270 11.57 0.30 2.36
CA GLY A 270 11.14 0.51 3.73
C GLY A 270 12.14 0.02 4.78
N PHE A 271 12.15 0.70 5.92
CA PHE A 271 12.70 0.20 7.17
C PHE A 271 11.57 0.06 8.19
N THR A 272 11.47 -1.11 8.82
CA THR A 272 10.43 -1.39 9.83
C THR A 272 11.05 -1.81 11.15
N VAL A 273 10.62 -1.21 12.25
CA VAL A 273 10.93 -1.67 13.61
C VAL A 273 9.72 -2.41 14.16
N PHE A 274 9.93 -3.62 14.65
CA PHE A 274 8.94 -4.41 15.38
C PHE A 274 9.32 -4.42 16.87
N VAL A 275 8.36 -4.09 17.74
CA VAL A 275 8.56 -4.03 19.18
C VAL A 275 7.55 -4.94 19.88
N GLY A 276 8.04 -5.82 20.75
CA GLY A 276 7.26 -6.58 21.71
C GLY A 276 7.40 -5.97 23.11
N LEU A 277 6.28 -5.76 23.79
CA LEU A 277 6.19 -5.02 25.04
C LEU A 277 5.56 -5.87 26.15
N ASN A 278 6.10 -5.72 27.37
CA ASN A 278 5.55 -6.30 28.60
C ASN A 278 4.60 -5.32 29.29
N GLY A 279 3.31 -5.50 29.02
CA GLY A 279 2.22 -4.69 29.55
C GLY A 279 1.03 -4.68 28.60
N SER A 280 -0.15 -4.56 29.18
CA SER A 280 -1.39 -4.28 28.44
C SER A 280 -1.35 -2.88 27.81
N ARG A 281 -2.22 -2.64 26.83
CA ARG A 281 -2.30 -1.33 26.18
C ARG A 281 -2.70 -0.22 27.18
N GLU A 282 -3.52 -0.53 28.20
CA GLU A 282 -3.96 0.41 29.22
C GLU A 282 -2.79 0.84 30.13
N GLU A 283 -1.99 -0.12 30.61
CA GLU A 283 -0.82 0.15 31.45
C GLU A 283 0.20 1.04 30.71
N LEU A 284 0.45 0.69 29.44
CA LEU A 284 1.44 1.34 28.58
C LEU A 284 0.91 2.64 27.94
N GLY A 285 -0.39 2.91 28.01
CA GLY A 285 -1.02 4.07 27.37
C GLY A 285 -1.03 4.01 25.83
N LEU A 286 -1.08 2.81 25.25
CA LEU A 286 -1.06 2.63 23.80
C LEU A 286 -2.45 2.87 23.20
N GLU A 287 -2.53 3.78 22.23
CA GLU A 287 -3.76 4.08 21.51
C GLU A 287 -3.89 3.20 20.26
N PRO A 288 -5.11 2.82 19.83
CA PRO A 288 -5.36 2.20 18.52
C PRO A 288 -5.25 3.18 17.34
N THR A 289 -4.77 4.41 17.59
CA THR A 289 -4.52 5.48 16.62
C THR A 289 -3.19 5.24 15.91
N ASN A 290 -3.09 5.58 14.63
CA ASN A 290 -1.79 5.67 13.96
C ASN A 290 -1.19 7.06 14.11
N TYR A 291 0.13 7.14 14.27
CA TYR A 291 0.83 8.42 14.31
C TYR A 291 1.71 8.56 13.08
N PHE A 292 1.53 9.68 12.38
CA PHE A 292 2.41 10.15 11.33
C PHE A 292 3.24 11.29 11.90
N MET A 293 4.48 11.00 12.26
CA MET A 293 5.38 11.94 12.91
C MET A 293 6.38 12.49 11.88
N TYR A 294 6.47 13.81 11.79
CA TYR A 294 7.39 14.51 10.90
C TYR A 294 8.24 15.50 11.69
N PRO A 295 9.55 15.63 11.38
CA PRO A 295 10.44 16.56 12.07
C PRO A 295 10.16 18.03 11.74
N GLY A 296 9.29 18.32 10.77
CA GLY A 296 8.89 19.66 10.34
C GLY A 296 7.67 19.64 9.42
N ASN A 297 7.36 20.78 8.80
CA ASN A 297 6.16 20.95 7.97
C ASN A 297 6.44 21.01 6.44
N ASP A 298 7.69 21.19 6.00
CA ASP A 298 8.04 21.01 4.59
C ASP A 298 8.37 19.54 4.31
N LEU A 299 7.32 18.74 4.14
CA LEU A 299 7.43 17.29 3.97
C LEU A 299 8.24 16.91 2.71
N ASP A 300 8.23 17.77 1.70
CA ASP A 300 8.92 17.54 0.45
C ASP A 300 10.42 17.80 0.59
N GLU A 301 10.81 18.92 1.21
CA GLU A 301 12.20 19.22 1.52
C GLU A 301 12.81 18.16 2.46
N ILE A 302 12.08 17.76 3.50
CA ILE A 302 12.51 16.72 4.44
C ILE A 302 12.82 15.42 3.70
N MET A 303 11.91 14.96 2.84
CA MET A 303 12.11 13.74 2.06
C MET A 303 13.25 13.85 1.05
N ASN A 304 13.34 14.96 0.31
CA ASN A 304 14.39 15.16 -0.68
C ASN A 304 15.78 15.19 -0.04
N ARG A 305 15.92 15.89 1.09
CA ARG A 305 17.18 15.91 1.87
C ARG A 305 17.56 14.52 2.36
N TYR A 306 16.59 13.80 2.94
CA TYR A 306 16.81 12.44 3.44
C TYR A 306 17.27 11.45 2.36
N LEU A 307 16.62 11.45 1.20
CA LEU A 307 16.95 10.53 0.11
C LEU A 307 18.29 10.88 -0.58
N ALA A 308 18.74 12.12 -0.44
CA ALA A 308 20.04 12.60 -0.93
C ALA A 308 21.20 12.31 0.05
N SER A 309 20.92 12.07 1.33
CA SER A 309 21.92 11.83 2.37
C SER A 309 22.65 10.49 2.24
N SER A 310 23.82 10.42 2.86
CA SER A 310 24.49 9.15 3.13
C SER A 310 23.68 8.30 4.11
N ARG A 311 23.97 7.00 4.19
CA ARG A 311 23.26 6.10 5.12
C ARG A 311 23.53 6.45 6.58
N GLU A 312 24.72 6.96 6.90
CA GLU A 312 25.12 7.35 8.26
C GLU A 312 24.38 8.62 8.70
N GLU A 313 24.17 9.58 7.79
CA GLU A 313 23.34 10.76 8.03
C GLU A 313 21.86 10.39 8.11
N ALA A 314 21.37 9.56 7.18
CA ALA A 314 19.99 9.11 7.13
C ALA A 314 19.60 8.35 8.40
N ALA A 315 20.48 7.49 8.93
CA ALA A 315 20.24 6.75 10.16
C ALA A 315 19.98 7.66 11.37
N LYS A 316 20.48 8.89 11.34
CA LYS A 316 20.33 9.88 12.43
C LYS A 316 19.21 10.90 12.18
N ASN A 317 18.75 11.04 10.94
CA ASN A 317 17.80 12.09 10.54
C ASN A 317 16.58 11.47 9.84
N ILE A 318 15.81 10.66 10.57
CA ILE A 318 14.65 9.95 10.04
C ILE A 318 13.57 10.97 9.58
N PRO A 319 13.06 10.87 8.33
CA PRO A 319 12.24 11.91 7.72
C PRO A 319 10.78 11.85 8.17
N LEU A 320 10.35 10.67 8.57
CA LEU A 320 9.00 10.40 9.05
C LEU A 320 8.96 9.11 9.84
N LEU A 321 8.04 9.00 10.79
CA LEU A 321 7.68 7.75 11.43
C LEU A 321 6.19 7.52 11.30
N PHE A 322 5.82 6.38 10.74
CA PHE A 322 4.48 5.83 10.89
C PHE A 322 4.48 4.85 12.06
N VAL A 323 3.92 5.24 13.20
CA VAL A 323 3.86 4.42 14.43
C VAL A 323 2.45 3.83 14.57
N THR A 324 2.38 2.53 14.83
CA THR A 324 1.11 1.82 14.97
C THR A 324 1.19 0.69 15.97
N CYS A 325 0.10 0.45 16.71
CA CYS A 325 0.00 -0.57 17.75
C CYS A 325 -1.05 -1.63 17.36
N PRO A 326 -0.68 -2.72 16.65
CA PRO A 326 -1.62 -3.77 16.26
C PRO A 326 -2.39 -4.38 17.43
N SER A 327 -1.68 -4.66 18.53
CA SER A 327 -2.26 -5.11 19.80
C SER A 327 -3.37 -4.21 20.33
N ALA A 328 -3.20 -2.88 20.24
CA ALA A 328 -4.21 -1.93 20.71
C ALA A 328 -5.45 -1.87 19.81
N LYS A 329 -5.31 -2.24 18.53
CA LYS A 329 -6.37 -2.18 17.51
C LYS A 329 -7.22 -3.44 17.45
N ASP A 330 -6.65 -4.59 17.79
CA ASP A 330 -7.35 -5.86 17.77
C ASP A 330 -8.09 -6.08 19.10
N PRO A 331 -9.43 -6.02 19.11
CA PRO A 331 -10.21 -6.21 20.33
C PRO A 331 -10.09 -7.62 20.91
N THR A 332 -9.55 -8.59 20.16
CA THR A 332 -9.32 -9.96 20.62
C THR A 332 -7.93 -10.17 21.22
N TRP A 333 -7.04 -9.17 21.14
CA TRP A 333 -5.63 -9.32 21.48
C TRP A 333 -5.41 -9.72 22.94
N GLU A 334 -5.99 -8.98 23.88
CA GLU A 334 -5.78 -9.19 25.33
C GLU A 334 -6.20 -10.61 25.75
N MET A 335 -7.26 -11.16 25.15
CA MET A 335 -7.68 -12.53 25.42
C MET A 335 -6.67 -13.59 24.95
N ARG A 336 -5.96 -13.31 23.85
CA ARG A 336 -5.01 -14.25 23.22
C ARG A 336 -3.58 -14.08 23.78
N HIS A 337 -3.22 -12.88 24.20
CA HIS A 337 -1.89 -12.48 24.63
C HIS A 337 -1.95 -11.54 25.86
N PRO A 338 -2.45 -12.02 27.01
CA PRO A 338 -2.69 -11.17 28.18
C PRO A 338 -1.41 -10.51 28.68
N GLY A 339 -1.50 -9.22 29.02
CA GLY A 339 -0.38 -8.44 29.54
C GLY A 339 0.78 -8.24 28.55
N LYS A 340 0.55 -8.42 27.25
CA LYS A 340 1.55 -8.18 26.19
C LYS A 340 1.02 -7.20 25.16
N SER A 341 1.90 -6.36 24.65
CA SER A 341 1.56 -5.43 23.57
C SER A 341 2.59 -5.51 22.44
N THR A 342 2.17 -5.05 21.26
CA THR A 342 3.01 -4.99 20.06
C THR A 342 2.88 -3.64 19.37
N MET A 343 4.01 -3.18 18.83
CA MET A 343 4.11 -1.96 18.05
C MET A 343 4.93 -2.22 16.77
N ALA A 344 4.55 -1.55 15.70
CA ALA A 344 5.31 -1.50 14.46
C ALA A 344 5.55 -0.04 14.07
N ILE A 345 6.78 0.27 13.65
CA ILE A 345 7.17 1.60 13.19
C ILE A 345 7.75 1.47 11.79
N VAL A 346 7.26 2.28 10.86
CA VAL A 346 7.69 2.24 9.45
C VAL A 346 8.25 3.60 9.04
N THR A 347 9.39 3.58 8.37
CA THR A 347 9.98 4.73 7.65
C THR A 347 10.47 4.26 6.28
N PHE A 348 10.79 5.21 5.39
CA PHE A 348 11.49 4.89 4.15
C PHE A 348 12.96 4.57 4.40
N ALA A 349 13.54 3.75 3.54
CA ALA A 349 14.97 3.54 3.46
C ALA A 349 15.39 3.09 2.05
N LYS A 350 16.49 3.64 1.55
CA LYS A 350 17.01 3.27 0.23
C LYS A 350 17.60 1.87 0.25
N TYR A 351 17.38 1.12 -0.83
CA TYR A 351 18.01 -0.17 -1.04
C TYR A 351 19.54 -0.05 -1.05
N GLU A 352 20.04 0.99 -1.70
CA GLU A 352 21.46 1.27 -1.92
C GLU A 352 22.24 1.40 -0.61
N TRP A 353 21.58 1.83 0.48
CA TRP A 353 22.23 1.93 1.79
C TRP A 353 22.60 0.57 2.39
N PHE A 354 21.94 -0.50 1.95
CA PHE A 354 22.14 -1.87 2.44
C PHE A 354 22.60 -2.83 1.34
N GLU A 355 22.79 -2.38 0.10
CA GLU A 355 22.98 -3.23 -1.07
C GLU A 355 24.21 -4.15 -0.96
N GLU A 356 25.29 -3.71 -0.30
CA GLU A 356 26.53 -4.48 -0.18
C GLU A 356 26.36 -5.82 0.56
N TRP A 357 25.28 -5.98 1.34
CA TRP A 357 24.97 -7.22 2.06
C TRP A 357 23.91 -8.10 1.36
N LYS A 358 23.52 -7.79 0.12
CA LYS A 358 22.43 -8.49 -0.59
C LYS A 358 22.68 -9.99 -0.79
N ASP A 359 23.93 -10.38 -1.02
CA ASP A 359 24.32 -11.77 -1.31
C ASP A 359 24.71 -12.55 -0.03
N LYS A 360 24.71 -11.89 1.13
CA LYS A 360 24.97 -12.55 2.42
C LYS A 360 23.71 -13.24 2.94
N GLN A 361 23.92 -14.34 3.68
CA GLN A 361 22.84 -15.12 4.27
C GLN A 361 22.01 -14.28 5.26
N VAL A 362 20.69 -14.46 5.21
CA VAL A 362 19.76 -13.83 6.16
C VAL A 362 20.13 -14.19 7.59
N ASN A 363 20.02 -13.20 8.50
CA ASN A 363 20.45 -13.27 9.90
C ASN A 363 21.97 -13.49 10.10
N LYS A 364 22.78 -13.44 9.04
CA LYS A 364 24.24 -13.58 9.09
C LYS A 364 24.92 -12.60 8.13
N ARG A 365 24.55 -11.32 8.20
CA ARG A 365 25.10 -10.26 7.34
C ARG A 365 26.37 -9.60 7.89
N GLY A 366 26.76 -9.92 9.13
CA GLY A 366 27.96 -9.43 9.80
C GLY A 366 27.68 -8.20 10.66
N ASP A 367 28.66 -7.86 11.50
CA ASP A 367 28.50 -6.87 12.57
C ASP A 367 28.24 -5.45 12.03
N ASP A 368 28.93 -5.04 10.97
CA ASP A 368 28.73 -3.72 10.34
C ASP A 368 27.28 -3.48 9.89
N TYR A 369 26.61 -4.52 9.36
CA TYR A 369 25.20 -4.45 8.96
C TYR A 369 24.30 -4.31 10.18
N GLU A 370 24.58 -5.08 11.22
CA GLU A 370 23.81 -5.08 12.46
C GLU A 370 23.98 -3.75 13.22
N GLU A 371 25.17 -3.15 13.21
CA GLU A 371 25.45 -1.84 13.79
C GLU A 371 24.74 -0.70 13.04
N LEU A 372 24.79 -0.69 11.71
CA LEU A 372 24.03 0.26 10.90
C LEU A 372 22.53 0.13 11.18
N LYS A 373 22.01 -1.09 11.14
CA LYS A 373 20.60 -1.39 11.44
C LYS A 373 20.23 -0.92 12.85
N LYS A 374 21.11 -1.15 13.84
CA LYS A 374 20.91 -0.69 15.21
C LYS A 374 20.86 0.84 15.29
N THR A 375 21.71 1.55 14.56
CA THR A 375 21.69 3.04 14.52
C THR A 375 20.32 3.57 14.08
N PHE A 376 19.73 2.97 13.03
CA PHE A 376 18.36 3.30 12.61
C PHE A 376 17.33 2.98 13.71
N VAL A 377 17.41 1.79 14.31
CA VAL A 377 16.50 1.38 15.39
C VAL A 377 16.57 2.35 16.57
N ASP A 378 17.77 2.69 17.04
CA ASP A 378 17.97 3.58 18.18
C ASP A 378 17.40 4.98 17.90
N ALA A 379 17.65 5.56 16.72
CA ALA A 379 17.12 6.88 16.34
C ALA A 379 15.58 6.89 16.25
N ILE A 380 15.00 5.82 15.69
CA ILE A 380 13.54 5.63 15.63
C ILE A 380 12.97 5.57 17.05
N MET A 381 13.54 4.72 17.91
CA MET A 381 13.03 4.50 19.26
C MET A 381 13.15 5.74 20.15
N GLN A 382 14.21 6.54 20.01
CA GLN A 382 14.31 7.85 20.70
C GLN A 382 13.14 8.79 20.41
N THR A 383 12.54 8.69 19.22
CA THR A 383 11.35 9.48 18.87
C THR A 383 10.08 8.83 19.39
N VAL A 384 9.99 7.50 19.34
CA VAL A 384 8.86 6.73 19.88
C VAL A 384 8.73 6.91 21.39
N PHE A 385 9.83 6.97 22.15
CA PHE A 385 9.79 7.20 23.59
C PHE A 385 9.21 8.56 23.98
N LYS A 386 9.32 9.57 23.12
CA LYS A 386 8.66 10.86 23.33
C LYS A 386 7.14 10.76 23.17
N LEU A 387 6.68 9.86 22.29
CA LEU A 387 5.26 9.58 22.09
C LEU A 387 4.69 8.68 23.19
N TYR A 388 5.44 7.65 23.58
CA TYR A 388 5.05 6.65 24.57
C TYR A 388 6.15 6.46 25.62
N PRO A 389 6.30 7.38 26.59
CA PRO A 389 7.40 7.32 27.56
C PRO A 389 7.33 6.11 28.49
N ARG A 390 6.13 5.52 28.66
CA ARG A 390 5.90 4.37 29.55
C ARG A 390 6.44 3.03 29.01
N ILE A 391 7.00 3.01 27.80
CA ILE A 391 7.46 1.75 27.18
C ILE A 391 8.95 1.50 27.34
N GLU A 392 9.75 2.48 27.77
CA GLU A 392 11.22 2.40 27.80
C GLU A 392 11.74 1.19 28.58
N ASP A 393 11.17 0.93 29.76
CA ASP A 393 11.50 -0.19 30.65
C ASP A 393 10.68 -1.47 30.34
N ARG A 394 9.86 -1.46 29.29
CA ARG A 394 8.89 -2.52 28.98
C ARG A 394 9.18 -3.26 27.68
N ILE A 395 10.27 -2.96 26.99
CA ILE A 395 10.65 -3.65 25.74
C ILE A 395 11.22 -5.05 26.06
N GLU A 396 10.55 -6.09 25.58
CA GLU A 396 11.06 -7.48 25.64
C GLU A 396 11.70 -7.92 24.33
N TYR A 397 11.28 -7.31 23.22
CA TYR A 397 11.77 -7.66 21.89
C TYR A 397 11.83 -6.43 21.01
N ILE A 398 12.93 -6.29 20.28
CA ILE A 398 13.07 -5.28 19.23
C ILE A 398 13.79 -5.87 18.03
N SER A 399 13.27 -5.63 16.84
CA SER A 399 13.90 -6.06 15.59
C SER A 399 13.68 -5.05 14.47
N GLY A 400 14.76 -4.69 13.79
CA GLY A 400 14.74 -3.89 12.56
C GLY A 400 14.69 -4.78 11.31
N GLY A 401 13.85 -4.42 10.35
CA GLY A 401 13.80 -4.97 9.01
C GLY A 401 14.23 -3.92 7.99
N THR A 402 15.30 -4.19 7.25
CA THR A 402 15.83 -3.31 6.19
C THR A 402 15.21 -3.63 4.82
N PRO A 403 15.48 -2.85 3.75
CA PRO A 403 15.08 -3.22 2.38
C PRO A 403 15.49 -4.64 1.96
N LEU A 404 16.65 -5.15 2.40
CA LEU A 404 17.07 -6.54 2.17
C LEU A 404 16.20 -7.58 2.92
N THR A 405 15.53 -7.16 3.99
CA THR A 405 14.56 -8.00 4.71
C THR A 405 13.30 -8.16 3.86
N ASN A 406 12.80 -7.06 3.28
CA ASN A 406 11.66 -7.09 2.37
C ASN A 406 11.99 -7.90 1.09
N GLN A 407 13.18 -7.70 0.51
CA GLN A 407 13.64 -8.48 -0.63
C GLN A 407 13.63 -9.99 -0.35
N HIS A 408 14.03 -10.41 0.85
CA HIS A 408 14.02 -11.82 1.21
C HIS A 408 12.61 -12.38 1.44
N TYR A 409 11.82 -11.74 2.31
CA TYR A 409 10.56 -12.33 2.80
C TYR A 409 9.38 -12.15 1.85
N ILE A 410 9.36 -11.07 1.06
CA ILE A 410 8.24 -10.76 0.16
C ILE A 410 8.68 -10.56 -1.29
N ALA A 411 9.94 -10.87 -1.61
CA ALA A 411 10.50 -10.81 -2.96
C ALA A 411 10.42 -9.42 -3.63
N SER A 412 10.37 -8.33 -2.87
CA SER A 412 10.46 -6.95 -3.40
C SER A 412 11.90 -6.67 -3.88
N PRO A 413 12.18 -6.53 -5.19
CA PRO A 413 13.54 -6.49 -5.71
C PRO A 413 14.46 -5.41 -5.11
N LYS A 414 13.90 -4.24 -4.78
CA LYS A 414 14.58 -3.10 -4.12
C LYS A 414 14.03 -2.86 -2.71
N GLY A 415 13.37 -3.85 -2.11
CA GLY A 415 12.76 -3.75 -0.79
C GLY A 415 11.57 -2.79 -0.72
N GLU A 416 10.99 -2.44 -1.86
CA GLU A 416 9.87 -1.54 -2.03
C GLU A 416 8.61 -2.00 -1.26
N ILE A 417 7.91 -1.04 -0.66
CA ILE A 417 6.72 -1.30 0.15
C ILE A 417 5.48 -1.51 -0.75
N TYR A 418 5.39 -0.78 -1.86
CA TYR A 418 4.19 -0.71 -2.71
C TYR A 418 4.40 -1.12 -4.17
N GLY A 419 5.46 -1.90 -4.45
CA GLY A 419 5.77 -2.35 -5.81
C GLY A 419 6.27 -1.19 -6.68
N ILE A 420 5.74 -1.06 -7.89
CA ILE A 420 6.06 0.11 -8.74
C ILE A 420 5.57 1.41 -8.07
N ASP A 421 6.27 2.52 -8.31
CA ASP A 421 5.96 3.81 -7.69
C ASP A 421 4.55 4.33 -8.04
N HIS A 422 4.01 5.27 -7.26
CA HIS A 422 2.68 5.88 -7.50
C HIS A 422 2.77 7.35 -7.93
N SER A 423 3.80 7.69 -8.71
CA SER A 423 4.04 9.05 -9.18
C SER A 423 2.98 9.54 -10.18
N ILE A 424 3.03 10.84 -10.47
CA ILE A 424 2.23 11.48 -11.53
C ILE A 424 2.25 10.69 -12.84
N ALA A 425 3.41 10.15 -13.23
CA ALA A 425 3.57 9.39 -14.47
C ALA A 425 2.66 8.16 -14.52
N ARG A 426 2.61 7.36 -13.45
CA ARG A 426 1.77 6.16 -13.36
C ARG A 426 0.28 6.48 -13.40
N LEU A 427 -0.11 7.63 -12.85
CA LEU A 427 -1.51 8.04 -12.78
C LEU A 427 -2.02 8.73 -14.06
N GLN A 428 -1.15 8.93 -15.06
CA GLN A 428 -1.60 9.41 -16.37
C GLN A 428 -2.50 8.38 -17.05
N ALA A 429 -3.52 8.87 -17.78
CA ALA A 429 -4.50 8.01 -18.44
C ALA A 429 -3.84 7.01 -19.41
N GLU A 430 -2.80 7.42 -20.13
CA GLU A 430 -2.05 6.55 -21.03
C GLU A 430 -1.33 5.42 -20.29
N ALA A 431 -0.68 5.72 -19.16
CA ALA A 431 -0.03 4.70 -18.33
C ALA A 431 -1.04 3.70 -17.75
N ILE A 432 -2.16 4.20 -17.25
CA ILE A 432 -3.28 3.38 -16.77
C ILE A 432 -3.79 2.45 -17.87
N ALA A 433 -4.00 2.97 -19.09
CA ALA A 433 -4.52 2.20 -20.23
C ALA A 433 -3.52 1.19 -20.81
N THR A 434 -2.21 1.43 -20.65
CA THR A 434 -1.12 0.57 -21.15
C THR A 434 -0.84 -0.62 -20.24
N VAL A 435 -0.85 -0.41 -18.91
CA VAL A 435 -0.63 -1.49 -17.93
C VAL A 435 -1.94 -2.27 -17.75
N ARG A 436 -1.98 -3.51 -18.26
CA ARG A 436 -3.16 -4.38 -18.28
C ARG A 436 -2.85 -5.77 -17.72
N ALA A 437 -3.91 -6.51 -17.39
CA ALA A 437 -3.78 -7.89 -16.93
C ALA A 437 -3.19 -8.78 -18.03
N GLN A 438 -3.65 -8.66 -19.28
CA GLN A 438 -3.07 -9.41 -20.40
C GLN A 438 -1.67 -8.89 -20.75
N THR A 439 -0.70 -9.80 -20.75
CA THR A 439 0.67 -9.51 -21.21
C THR A 439 0.81 -9.74 -22.72
N ALA A 440 1.99 -9.45 -23.27
CA ALA A 440 2.33 -9.79 -24.65
C ALA A 440 2.60 -11.29 -24.86
N VAL A 441 2.86 -12.02 -23.77
CA VAL A 441 3.00 -13.48 -23.78
C VAL A 441 1.61 -14.10 -23.64
N PRO A 442 1.12 -14.86 -24.64
CA PRO A 442 -0.20 -15.48 -24.55
C PRO A 442 -0.29 -16.39 -23.32
N ASN A 443 -1.46 -16.46 -22.70
CA ASN A 443 -1.75 -17.21 -21.47
C ASN A 443 -1.03 -16.73 -20.20
N LEU A 444 -0.20 -15.68 -20.27
CA LEU A 444 0.37 -15.03 -19.08
C LEU A 444 -0.39 -13.76 -18.76
N TYR A 445 -0.82 -13.65 -17.50
CA TYR A 445 -1.56 -12.52 -16.96
C TYR A 445 -0.84 -11.94 -15.74
N LEU A 446 -0.94 -10.62 -15.55
CA LEU A 446 -0.52 -9.92 -14.34
C LEU A 446 -1.73 -9.67 -13.42
N THR A 447 -1.48 -9.62 -12.11
CA THR A 447 -2.47 -9.20 -11.12
C THR A 447 -1.86 -8.34 -10.00
N GLY A 448 -2.64 -8.04 -8.96
CA GLY A 448 -2.17 -7.38 -7.75
C GLY A 448 -1.86 -5.89 -7.87
N GLN A 449 -0.98 -5.43 -6.99
CA GLN A 449 -0.76 -4.00 -6.75
C GLN A 449 -0.11 -3.28 -7.93
N ASP A 450 0.79 -3.94 -8.67
CA ASP A 450 1.49 -3.34 -9.81
C ASP A 450 0.52 -3.13 -10.98
N LEU A 451 -0.43 -4.06 -11.16
CA LEU A 451 -1.46 -3.92 -12.19
C LEU A 451 -2.39 -2.72 -11.92
N CYS A 452 -2.77 -2.50 -10.67
CA CYS A 452 -3.75 -1.48 -10.30
C CYS A 452 -3.13 -0.37 -9.43
N LEU A 453 -3.18 -0.51 -8.11
CA LEU A 453 -2.66 0.44 -7.12
C LEU A 453 -2.17 -0.32 -5.87
N GLY A 454 -1.40 0.37 -5.03
CA GLY A 454 -0.82 -0.18 -3.81
C GLY A 454 -1.86 -0.51 -2.73
N GLY A 455 -1.41 -1.28 -1.73
CA GLY A 455 -2.20 -1.63 -0.56
C GLY A 455 -3.24 -2.73 -0.81
N PHE A 456 -3.91 -3.14 0.27
CA PHE A 456 -4.82 -4.29 0.27
C PHE A 456 -5.95 -4.15 -0.77
N MET A 457 -6.64 -3.01 -0.78
CA MET A 457 -7.73 -2.78 -1.74
C MET A 457 -7.25 -2.59 -3.16
N GLY A 458 -6.10 -1.94 -3.37
CA GLY A 458 -5.52 -1.76 -4.71
C GLY A 458 -5.14 -3.09 -5.34
N ALA A 459 -4.50 -3.98 -4.58
CA ALA A 459 -4.18 -5.34 -5.01
C ALA A 459 -5.45 -6.14 -5.34
N LEU A 460 -6.48 -6.05 -4.49
CA LEU A 460 -7.77 -6.70 -4.71
C LEU A 460 -8.47 -6.21 -5.99
N GLN A 461 -8.39 -4.92 -6.31
CA GLN A 461 -8.88 -4.41 -7.60
C GLN A 461 -8.08 -4.97 -8.78
N GLY A 462 -6.76 -5.12 -8.64
CA GLY A 462 -5.92 -5.82 -9.61
C GLY A 462 -6.38 -7.28 -9.84
N ALA A 463 -6.77 -7.98 -8.78
CA ALA A 463 -7.34 -9.33 -8.87
C ALA A 463 -8.66 -9.37 -9.65
N VAL A 464 -9.58 -8.44 -9.40
CA VAL A 464 -10.86 -8.36 -10.14
C VAL A 464 -10.64 -8.06 -11.62
N ILE A 465 -9.73 -7.15 -11.96
CA ILE A 465 -9.39 -6.83 -13.36
C ILE A 465 -8.77 -8.05 -14.05
N CYS A 466 -7.83 -8.74 -13.38
CA CYS A 466 -7.19 -9.94 -13.92
C CYS A 466 -8.19 -11.07 -14.13
N ALA A 467 -9.01 -11.39 -13.12
CA ALA A 467 -10.01 -12.43 -13.24
C ALA A 467 -11.05 -12.11 -14.32
N SER A 468 -11.42 -10.84 -14.50
CA SER A 468 -12.27 -10.40 -15.61
C SER A 468 -11.64 -10.67 -16.98
N ALA A 469 -10.34 -10.40 -17.11
CA ALA A 469 -9.56 -10.66 -18.30
C ALA A 469 -9.44 -12.15 -18.64
N VAL A 470 -9.19 -12.99 -17.63
CA VAL A 470 -9.06 -14.44 -17.78
C VAL A 470 -10.41 -15.09 -18.14
N LEU A 471 -11.48 -14.71 -17.45
CA LEU A 471 -12.82 -15.26 -17.67
C LEU A 471 -13.55 -14.64 -18.87
N LYS A 472 -12.97 -13.62 -19.50
CA LYS A 472 -13.60 -12.81 -20.56
C LYS A 472 -14.98 -12.29 -20.15
N ARG A 473 -15.10 -11.86 -18.89
CA ARG A 473 -16.35 -11.44 -18.25
C ARG A 473 -16.12 -10.21 -17.39
N ASN A 474 -17.08 -9.30 -17.30
CA ASN A 474 -16.94 -8.10 -16.45
C ASN A 474 -17.37 -8.40 -15.01
N LEU A 475 -16.42 -8.79 -14.16
CA LEU A 475 -16.72 -9.16 -12.78
C LEU A 475 -17.24 -8.00 -11.93
N TYR A 476 -16.97 -6.75 -12.28
CA TYR A 476 -17.58 -5.61 -11.57
C TYR A 476 -19.10 -5.62 -11.70
N VAL A 477 -19.61 -5.89 -12.92
CA VAL A 477 -21.04 -6.01 -13.16
C VAL A 477 -21.62 -7.19 -12.39
N ASP A 478 -20.92 -8.32 -12.39
CA ASP A 478 -21.36 -9.52 -11.67
C ASP A 478 -21.43 -9.31 -10.16
N ILE A 479 -20.41 -8.67 -9.57
CA ILE A 479 -20.38 -8.33 -8.15
C ILE A 479 -21.53 -7.39 -7.79
N MET A 480 -21.80 -6.38 -8.62
CA MET A 480 -22.93 -5.47 -8.40
C MET A 480 -24.27 -6.19 -8.48
N GLN A 481 -24.46 -7.10 -9.44
CA GLN A 481 -25.68 -7.90 -9.56
C GLN A 481 -25.85 -8.86 -8.39
N LEU A 482 -24.77 -9.54 -7.99
CA LEU A 482 -24.77 -10.47 -6.86
C LEU A 482 -25.15 -9.74 -5.57
N LYS A 483 -24.52 -8.60 -5.29
CA LYS A 483 -24.84 -7.78 -4.12
C LYS A 483 -26.32 -7.39 -4.07
N LYS A 484 -26.88 -6.91 -5.20
CA LYS A 484 -28.31 -6.57 -5.30
C LYS A 484 -29.22 -7.77 -4.97
N ARG A 485 -28.89 -8.96 -5.49
CA ARG A 485 -29.65 -10.20 -5.22
C ARG A 485 -29.57 -10.62 -3.76
N THR A 486 -28.39 -10.57 -3.14
CA THR A 486 -28.20 -10.90 -1.72
C THR A 486 -28.98 -9.95 -0.83
N GLN A 487 -28.93 -8.64 -1.10
CA GLN A 487 -29.71 -7.64 -0.35
C GLN A 487 -31.23 -7.88 -0.45
N ALA A 488 -31.73 -8.19 -1.66
CA ALA A 488 -33.15 -8.49 -1.86
C ALA A 488 -33.61 -9.80 -1.20
N THR A 489 -32.69 -10.74 -0.98
CA THR A 489 -32.98 -12.02 -0.28
C THR A 489 -33.03 -11.80 1.23
N ASN A 490 -32.10 -11.01 1.76
CA ASN A 490 -32.05 -10.67 3.18
C ASN A 490 -33.20 -9.76 3.61
N SER A 491 -33.75 -8.90 2.74
CA SER A 491 -34.93 -8.08 3.06
C SER A 491 -36.26 -8.85 3.08
N LYS A 492 -36.26 -10.11 2.64
CA LYS A 492 -37.43 -11.00 2.64
C LYS A 492 -37.42 -12.01 3.80
N LYS A 493 -36.30 -12.09 4.52
CA LYS A 493 -36.17 -12.80 5.79
C LYS A 493 -36.35 -11.79 6.90
#